data_AF-A0A0Q9K024-F1
#
_entry.id   AF-A0A0Q9K024-F1
#
_cell.length_a   1.000
_cell.length_b   1.000
_cell.length_c   1.000
_cell.angle_alpha   90.00
_cell.angle_beta   90.00
_cell.angle_gamma   90.00
#
_symmetry.space_group_name_H-M   'P 1'
#
loop_
_entity.id
_entity.type
_entity.pdbx_description
1 polymer ?
#
loop_
_entity_poly.entity_id
_entity_poly.type
_entity_poly.pdbx_seq_one_letter_code
_entity_poly.pdbx_strand_id
1 'polypeptide(L)'
;MSYWCNYQYPAGQSVASDSDRQRNNRSPRSSGVRDHNFLQSLIGKNVKINRGGPDSLQGKLLAVKSDFLVLSTNEGVVYVASSHVKSITEMGGNKSDGNKTGRRDPVFVDANNFAGVIRSFNQQFVQINWGGPEKVEGFIAQVGNSSILLVSGKEAMQIQNDHIKTIKAASNNKTGGNKNENKDENKNDNKKDNKKDNKSNKSNKSN
;
A
#
# COMPACT_ATOMS: atom_id res chain seq x y z
N MET A 1 46.34 -65.89 -5.72
CA MET A 1 46.24 -67.11 -6.53
C MET A 1 45.31 -66.86 -7.71
N SER A 2 45.84 -67.01 -8.91
CA SER A 2 45.15 -67.00 -10.20
C SER A 2 44.45 -68.32 -10.49
N TYR A 3 43.25 -68.29 -11.05
CA TYR A 3 42.77 -69.29 -12.01
C TYR A 3 41.88 -68.64 -13.07
N TRP A 4 42.09 -69.08 -14.31
CA TRP A 4 41.45 -68.64 -15.54
C TRP A 4 40.30 -69.59 -15.96
N CYS A 5 39.53 -69.12 -16.96
CA CYS A 5 38.92 -69.84 -18.10
C CYS A 5 37.39 -70.05 -18.14
N ASN A 6 36.78 -69.29 -19.08
CA ASN A 6 35.82 -69.65 -20.14
C ASN A 6 34.54 -70.44 -19.80
N TYR A 7 33.39 -69.95 -20.28
CA TYR A 7 32.76 -70.51 -21.49
C TYR A 7 31.57 -69.68 -22.01
N GLN A 8 31.46 -69.65 -23.35
CA GLN A 8 30.25 -69.63 -24.16
C GLN A 8 29.46 -68.31 -24.39
N TYR A 9 29.58 -67.79 -25.61
CA TYR A 9 28.53 -67.01 -26.27
C TYR A 9 27.55 -67.95 -27.00
N PRO A 10 26.27 -67.58 -27.04
CA PRO A 10 25.54 -67.67 -28.29
C PRO A 10 24.94 -66.32 -28.72
N ALA A 11 25.00 -66.10 -30.03
CA ALA A 11 24.42 -64.98 -30.75
C ALA A 11 22.88 -65.01 -30.71
N GLY A 12 22.26 -63.83 -30.68
CA GLY A 12 20.80 -63.69 -30.73
C GLY A 12 20.34 -62.24 -30.89
N GLN A 13 20.38 -61.78 -32.13
CA GLN A 13 19.50 -60.81 -32.82
C GLN A 13 18.73 -59.73 -32.02
N SER A 14 19.04 -58.47 -32.41
CA SER A 14 18.16 -57.33 -32.69
C SER A 14 16.88 -57.13 -31.85
N VAL A 15 16.70 -55.95 -31.26
CA VAL A 15 15.75 -54.92 -31.72
C VAL A 15 15.86 -53.64 -30.87
N ALA A 16 15.55 -52.51 -31.50
CA ALA A 16 15.05 -51.27 -30.91
C ALA A 16 16.01 -50.41 -30.06
N SER A 17 16.51 -49.38 -30.75
CA SER A 17 16.61 -47.99 -30.29
C SER A 17 15.83 -47.61 -29.02
N ASP A 18 16.51 -46.99 -28.06
CA ASP A 18 15.99 -45.77 -27.42
C ASP A 18 17.11 -44.92 -26.84
N SER A 19 17.46 -43.87 -27.57
CA SER A 19 18.31 -42.79 -27.09
C SER A 19 17.43 -41.77 -26.36
N ASP A 20 17.16 -42.03 -25.08
CA ASP A 20 16.40 -41.13 -24.22
C ASP A 20 17.30 -39.96 -23.75
N ARG A 21 17.51 -39.00 -24.67
CA ARG A 21 17.95 -37.64 -24.32
C ARG A 21 16.73 -36.80 -24.00
N GLN A 22 16.15 -36.98 -22.82
CA GLN A 22 15.15 -36.03 -22.33
C GLN A 22 15.84 -34.78 -21.80
N ARG A 23 15.68 -33.73 -22.61
CA ARG A 23 16.10 -32.35 -22.43
C ARG A 23 15.57 -31.81 -21.11
N ASN A 24 16.47 -31.22 -20.32
CA ASN A 24 16.13 -30.31 -19.23
C ASN A 24 15.41 -29.07 -19.79
N ASN A 25 14.09 -29.15 -19.96
CA ASN A 25 13.24 -27.97 -20.14
C ASN A 25 13.05 -27.27 -18.78
N ARG A 26 14.09 -26.59 -18.32
CA ARG A 26 13.91 -25.52 -17.33
C ARG A 26 13.44 -24.28 -18.08
N SER A 27 12.12 -24.11 -18.18
CA SER A 27 11.53 -22.85 -18.61
C SER A 27 12.09 -21.71 -17.76
N PRO A 28 12.61 -20.62 -18.35
CA PRO A 28 12.99 -19.45 -17.58
C PRO A 28 11.72 -18.88 -16.94
N ARG A 29 11.74 -18.68 -15.61
CA ARG A 29 10.68 -17.98 -14.88
C ARG A 29 10.59 -16.53 -15.40
N SER A 30 9.75 -16.29 -16.41
CA SER A 30 9.42 -14.95 -16.91
C SER A 30 8.34 -14.28 -16.04
N SER A 31 8.52 -14.31 -14.72
CA SER A 31 7.60 -13.63 -13.79
C SER A 31 7.66 -12.10 -13.95
N GLY A 32 8.84 -11.53 -14.25
CA GLY A 32 9.02 -10.07 -14.29
C GLY A 32 8.27 -9.32 -15.40
N VAL A 33 7.96 -9.96 -16.53
CA VAL A 33 7.28 -9.28 -17.67
C VAL A 33 5.77 -9.17 -17.43
N ARG A 34 5.17 -10.15 -16.74
CA ARG A 34 3.72 -10.19 -16.52
C ARG A 34 3.27 -9.15 -15.50
N ASP A 35 4.08 -8.92 -14.47
CA ASP A 35 3.74 -8.00 -13.38
C ASP A 35 3.76 -6.53 -13.84
N HIS A 36 4.70 -6.17 -14.72
CA HIS A 36 4.75 -4.83 -15.29
C HIS A 36 3.50 -4.53 -16.13
N ASN A 37 3.05 -5.50 -16.93
CA ASN A 37 1.83 -5.36 -17.73
C ASN A 37 0.58 -5.20 -16.85
N PHE A 38 0.52 -5.89 -15.71
CA PHE A 38 -0.58 -5.74 -14.76
C PHE A 38 -0.63 -4.33 -14.16
N LEU A 39 0.49 -3.81 -13.63
CA LEU A 39 0.51 -2.47 -13.03
C LEU A 39 0.16 -1.38 -14.04
N GLN A 40 0.69 -1.47 -15.26
CA GLN A 40 0.37 -0.52 -16.34
C GLN A 40 -1.13 -0.54 -16.68
N SER A 41 -1.79 -1.71 -16.64
CA SER A 41 -3.24 -1.83 -16.87
C SER A 41 -4.11 -1.16 -15.80
N LEU A 42 -3.53 -0.82 -14.64
CA LEU A 42 -4.21 -0.12 -13.55
C LEU A 42 -4.16 1.41 -13.68
N ILE A 43 -3.36 1.95 -14.61
CA ILE A 43 -3.31 3.40 -14.85
C ILE A 43 -4.70 3.90 -15.25
N GLY A 44 -5.13 4.99 -14.61
CA GLY A 44 -6.44 5.58 -14.76
C GLY A 44 -7.51 4.98 -13.86
N LYS A 45 -7.25 3.86 -13.18
CA LYS A 45 -8.21 3.18 -12.31
C LYS A 45 -8.03 3.56 -10.84
N ASN A 46 -9.11 3.40 -10.08
CA ASN A 46 -9.05 3.49 -8.63
C ASN A 46 -8.43 2.21 -8.07
N VAL A 47 -7.40 2.38 -7.24
CA VAL A 47 -6.65 1.29 -6.64
C VAL A 47 -6.51 1.49 -5.13
N LYS A 48 -6.31 0.38 -4.42
CA LYS A 48 -5.85 0.33 -3.04
C LYS A 48 -4.45 -0.24 -3.02
N ILE A 49 -3.49 0.57 -2.59
CA ILE A 49 -2.11 0.17 -2.29
C ILE A 49 -2.06 -0.24 -0.81
N ASN A 50 -1.41 -1.38 -0.53
CA ASN A 50 -1.33 -2.01 0.79
C ASN A 50 -2.73 -2.29 1.38
N ARG A 51 -3.21 -3.54 1.28
CA ARG A 51 -4.63 -3.88 1.57
C ARG A 51 -5.12 -3.63 3.01
N GLY A 52 -4.24 -3.25 3.94
CA GLY A 52 -4.61 -2.90 5.32
C GLY A 52 -3.45 -2.26 6.09
N GLY A 53 -3.69 -2.00 7.36
CA GLY A 53 -2.71 -1.38 8.26
C GLY A 53 -2.56 0.13 8.03
N PRO A 54 -1.67 0.77 8.81
CA PRO A 54 -1.43 2.21 8.75
C PRO A 54 -0.91 2.70 7.39
N ASP A 55 -0.27 1.82 6.61
CA ASP A 55 0.30 2.13 5.30
C ASP A 55 -0.71 1.98 4.14
N SER A 56 -1.98 1.66 4.44
CA SER A 56 -3.03 1.47 3.43
C SER A 56 -3.41 2.81 2.78
N LEU A 57 -3.32 2.88 1.46
CA LEU A 57 -3.56 4.08 0.67
C LEU A 57 -4.49 3.80 -0.51
N GLN A 58 -5.43 4.72 -0.78
CA GLN A 58 -6.41 4.60 -1.86
C GLN A 58 -6.43 5.84 -2.74
N GLY A 59 -6.60 5.65 -4.05
CA GLY A 59 -6.67 6.74 -5.02
C GLY A 59 -6.69 6.25 -6.46
N LYS A 60 -6.71 7.20 -7.40
CA LYS A 60 -6.58 6.92 -8.85
C LYS A 60 -5.10 6.80 -9.20
N LEU A 61 -4.68 5.68 -9.81
CA LEU A 61 -3.30 5.51 -10.27
C LEU A 61 -3.06 6.37 -11.51
N LEU A 62 -2.13 7.34 -11.42
CA LEU A 62 -1.83 8.27 -12.51
C LEU A 62 -0.66 7.78 -13.37
N ALA A 63 0.36 7.20 -12.75
CA ALA A 63 1.54 6.71 -13.45
C ALA A 63 2.22 5.57 -12.70
N VAL A 64 2.86 4.70 -13.48
CA VAL A 64 3.76 3.63 -13.03
C VAL A 64 5.13 3.91 -13.63
N LYS A 65 6.10 4.24 -12.78
CA LYS A 65 7.50 4.47 -13.18
C LYS A 65 8.35 3.26 -12.73
N SER A 66 9.65 3.29 -12.99
CA SER A 66 10.56 2.17 -12.72
C SER A 66 10.64 1.80 -11.23
N ASP A 67 10.71 2.79 -10.34
CA ASP A 67 10.89 2.60 -8.89
C ASP A 67 9.86 3.36 -8.03
N PHE A 68 8.85 3.99 -8.63
CA PHE A 68 7.73 4.60 -7.91
C PHE A 68 6.40 4.60 -8.68
N LEU A 69 5.32 4.81 -7.92
CA LEU A 69 3.97 5.00 -8.42
C LEU A 69 3.49 6.42 -8.09
N VAL A 70 2.59 6.96 -8.93
CA VAL A 70 1.93 8.25 -8.68
C VAL A 70 0.45 8.02 -8.48
N LEU A 71 -0.08 8.44 -7.32
CA LEU A 71 -1.46 8.22 -6.93
C LEU A 71 -2.16 9.55 -6.65
N SER A 72 -3.31 9.78 -7.29
CA SER A 72 -4.20 10.89 -6.97
C SER A 72 -5.13 10.47 -5.83
N THR A 73 -4.99 11.11 -4.69
CA THR A 73 -5.85 10.92 -3.52
C THR A 73 -6.75 12.14 -3.32
N ASN A 74 -7.67 12.07 -2.36
CA ASN A 74 -8.49 13.22 -1.96
C ASN A 74 -7.64 14.33 -1.31
N GLU A 75 -6.44 14.02 -0.83
CA GLU A 75 -5.52 14.97 -0.19
C GLU A 75 -4.44 15.50 -1.14
N GLY A 76 -4.51 15.14 -2.43
CA GLY A 76 -3.53 15.51 -3.45
C GLY A 76 -2.75 14.33 -4.01
N VAL A 77 -1.67 14.67 -4.73
CA VAL A 77 -0.81 13.69 -5.40
C VAL A 77 0.19 13.10 -4.39
N VAL A 78 0.23 11.77 -4.33
CA VAL A 78 1.13 11.00 -3.47
C VAL A 78 2.04 10.16 -4.34
N TYR A 79 3.34 10.23 -4.05
CA TYR A 79 4.36 9.40 -4.68
C TYR A 79 4.68 8.24 -3.75
N VAL A 80 4.66 7.02 -4.26
CA VAL A 80 4.85 5.79 -3.48
C VAL A 80 6.06 5.05 -4.03
N ALA A 81 7.06 4.79 -3.19
CA ALA A 81 8.22 3.98 -3.57
C ALA A 81 7.78 2.55 -3.88
N SER A 82 8.11 2.04 -5.07
CA SER A 82 7.69 0.70 -5.52
C SER A 82 8.23 -0.41 -4.60
N SER A 83 9.41 -0.22 -4.00
CA SER A 83 10.00 -1.14 -3.02
C SER A 83 9.16 -1.33 -1.75
N HIS A 84 8.27 -0.39 -1.44
CA HIS A 84 7.40 -0.41 -0.26
C HIS A 84 5.95 -0.79 -0.57
N VAL A 85 5.63 -1.08 -1.84
CA VAL A 85 4.31 -1.57 -2.27
C VAL A 85 4.22 -3.07 -1.99
N LYS A 86 3.45 -3.45 -0.96
CA LYS A 86 3.24 -4.85 -0.58
C LYS A 86 2.12 -5.53 -1.39
N SER A 87 1.16 -4.73 -1.84
CA SER A 87 0.02 -5.20 -2.63
C SER A 87 -0.64 -4.03 -3.34
N ILE A 88 -1.20 -4.25 -4.52
CA ILE A 88 -2.11 -3.33 -5.19
C ILE A 88 -3.38 -4.09 -5.57
N THR A 89 -4.53 -3.44 -5.43
CA THR A 89 -5.82 -4.03 -5.77
C THR A 89 -6.67 -2.99 -6.49
N GLU A 90 -7.18 -3.34 -7.66
CA GLU A 90 -8.20 -2.55 -8.35
C GLU A 90 -9.45 -2.50 -7.46
N MET A 91 -9.91 -1.30 -7.14
CA MET A 91 -11.12 -1.11 -6.35
C MET A 91 -12.32 -1.17 -7.29
N GLY A 92 -13.08 -2.26 -7.20
CA GLY A 92 -14.27 -2.50 -8.01
C GLY A 92 -15.35 -1.45 -7.77
N GLY A 93 -15.48 -0.53 -8.72
CA GLY A 93 -16.64 0.31 -8.91
C GLY A 93 -16.99 0.24 -10.40
N ASN A 94 -18.11 -0.41 -10.72
CA ASN A 94 -18.65 -0.56 -12.08
C ASN A 94 -19.17 0.75 -12.65
N LYS A 95 -18.28 1.73 -12.72
CA LYS A 95 -18.30 2.81 -13.68
C LYS A 95 -16.83 2.98 -14.00
N SER A 96 -16.40 2.48 -15.15
CA SER A 96 -15.45 3.28 -15.92
C SER A 96 -15.96 4.71 -15.78
N ASP A 97 -15.28 5.54 -15.00
CA ASP A 97 -15.48 6.98 -15.02
C ASP A 97 -15.03 7.37 -16.42
N GLY A 98 -15.92 7.07 -17.37
CA GLY A 98 -15.70 7.17 -18.79
C GLY A 98 -15.38 8.61 -18.98
N ASN A 99 -14.12 8.86 -19.33
CA ASN A 99 -13.56 10.14 -19.70
C ASN A 99 -14.46 11.29 -19.19
N LYS A 100 -14.47 11.57 -17.88
CA LYS A 100 -15.16 12.77 -17.38
C LYS A 100 -14.42 13.93 -18.03
N THR A 101 -14.88 14.34 -19.20
CA THR A 101 -14.25 15.25 -20.17
C THR A 101 -13.99 16.66 -19.62
N GLY A 102 -14.20 16.89 -18.32
CA GLY A 102 -13.97 18.15 -17.64
C GLY A 102 -13.01 18.11 -16.44
N ARG A 103 -12.57 16.94 -15.93
CA ARG A 103 -11.59 16.89 -14.83
C ARG A 103 -10.23 16.43 -15.35
N ARG A 104 -9.34 17.39 -15.61
CA ARG A 104 -7.94 17.12 -15.92
C ARG A 104 -7.29 16.42 -14.72
N ASP A 105 -6.52 15.39 -14.99
CA ASP A 105 -5.68 14.77 -13.98
C ASP A 105 -4.73 15.83 -13.38
N PRO A 106 -4.45 15.78 -12.07
CA PRO A 106 -3.59 16.77 -11.43
C PRO A 106 -2.19 16.69 -12.03
N VAL A 107 -1.55 17.84 -12.18
CA VAL A 107 -0.14 17.92 -12.58
C VAL A 107 0.70 17.32 -11.45
N PHE A 108 1.62 16.44 -11.83
CA PHE A 108 2.56 15.79 -10.91
C PHE A 108 3.99 15.96 -11.41
N VAL A 109 4.94 15.74 -10.52
CA VAL A 109 6.39 15.82 -10.79
C VAL A 109 6.77 14.73 -11.77
N ASP A 110 7.32 15.14 -12.91
CA ASP A 110 7.93 14.20 -13.85
C ASP A 110 9.40 14.00 -13.50
N ALA A 111 9.69 12.87 -12.85
CA ALA A 111 11.04 12.47 -12.45
C ALA A 111 11.36 11.08 -12.99
N ASN A 112 12.65 10.85 -13.25
CA ASN A 112 13.14 9.57 -13.76
C ASN A 112 13.12 8.44 -12.72
N ASN A 113 13.19 8.80 -11.43
CA ASN A 113 13.21 7.86 -10.32
C ASN A 113 12.70 8.50 -9.02
N PHE A 114 12.48 7.70 -7.98
CA PHE A 114 11.94 8.16 -6.70
C PHE A 114 12.86 9.17 -6.00
N ALA A 115 14.18 8.99 -6.11
CA ALA A 115 15.13 9.96 -5.58
C ALA A 115 15.02 11.33 -6.30
N GLY A 116 14.67 11.33 -7.58
CA GLY A 116 14.35 12.55 -8.34
C GLY A 116 13.09 13.23 -7.83
N VAL A 117 12.07 12.45 -7.46
CA VAL A 117 10.87 12.98 -6.77
C VAL A 117 11.28 13.63 -5.44
N ILE A 118 12.05 12.95 -4.59
CA ILE A 118 12.52 13.52 -3.31
C ILE A 118 13.28 14.83 -3.54
N ARG A 119 14.18 14.88 -4.54
CA ARG A 119 14.92 16.11 -4.90
C ARG A 119 14.01 17.26 -5.33
N SER A 120 12.90 16.96 -6.01
CA SER A 120 11.94 18.00 -6.41
C SER A 120 11.25 18.68 -5.22
N PHE A 121 11.21 18.00 -4.06
CA PHE A 121 10.67 18.52 -2.81
C PHE A 121 11.69 19.28 -1.96
N ASN A 122 12.91 19.52 -2.46
CA ASN A 122 13.90 20.31 -1.74
C ASN A 122 13.35 21.71 -1.43
N GLN A 123 13.46 22.14 -0.18
CA GLN A 123 12.91 23.41 0.32
C GLN A 123 11.38 23.53 0.20
N GLN A 124 10.66 22.41 0.37
CA GLN A 124 9.19 22.38 0.41
C GLN A 124 8.67 21.75 1.70
N PHE A 125 7.45 22.13 2.08
CA PHE A 125 6.70 21.43 3.12
C PHE A 125 6.08 20.15 2.56
N VAL A 126 6.31 19.04 3.25
CA VAL A 126 5.90 17.71 2.82
C VAL A 126 5.31 16.90 3.96
N GLN A 127 4.51 15.91 3.59
CA GLN A 127 4.24 14.75 4.44
C GLN A 127 5.07 13.57 3.92
N ILE A 128 5.84 12.97 4.82
CA ILE A 128 6.58 11.74 4.60
C ILE A 128 5.84 10.61 5.32
N ASN A 129 5.67 9.50 4.60
CA ASN A 129 4.89 8.33 4.98
C ASN A 129 3.40 8.64 5.19
N TRP A 130 2.53 7.77 4.66
CA TRP A 130 1.09 8.05 4.62
C TRP A 130 0.43 7.92 6.00
N GLY A 131 0.89 6.97 6.80
CA GLY A 131 0.37 6.71 8.14
C GLY A 131 1.37 5.96 9.01
N GLY A 132 0.91 5.57 10.20
CA GLY A 132 1.71 4.84 11.17
C GLY A 132 2.66 5.73 11.98
N PRO A 133 3.47 5.14 12.87
CA PRO A 133 4.37 5.88 13.75
C PRO A 133 5.51 6.59 13.01
N GLU A 134 5.76 6.22 11.74
CA GLU A 134 6.79 6.82 10.89
C GLU A 134 6.25 7.99 10.05
N LYS A 135 4.95 8.33 10.15
CA LYS A 135 4.38 9.50 9.49
C LYS A 135 4.95 10.77 10.12
N VAL A 136 5.48 11.66 9.28
CA VAL A 136 6.00 12.96 9.71
C VAL A 136 5.69 14.04 8.69
N GLU A 137 5.35 15.23 9.18
CA GLU A 137 5.14 16.42 8.36
C GLU A 137 6.19 17.48 8.74
N GLY A 138 6.74 18.17 7.73
CA GLY A 138 7.80 19.14 7.97
C GLY A 138 8.33 19.78 6.69
N PHE A 139 9.34 20.64 6.85
CA PHE A 139 10.04 21.32 5.77
C PHE A 139 11.34 20.59 5.44
N ILE A 140 11.53 20.18 4.18
CA ILE A 140 12.82 19.60 3.74
C ILE A 140 13.82 20.74 3.60
N ALA A 141 14.72 20.88 4.58
CA ALA A 141 15.78 21.89 4.54
C ALA A 141 16.85 21.56 3.49
N GLN A 142 17.13 20.26 3.29
CA GLN A 142 18.14 19.79 2.34
C GLN A 142 17.84 18.37 1.86
N VAL A 143 18.08 18.11 0.58
CA VAL A 143 18.13 16.75 0.00
C VAL A 143 19.58 16.38 -0.30
N GLY A 144 20.10 15.38 0.41
CA GLY A 144 21.41 14.78 0.15
C GLY A 144 21.32 13.59 -0.81
N ASN A 145 22.43 12.86 -0.94
CA ASN A 145 22.50 11.71 -1.85
C ASN A 145 21.70 10.50 -1.34
N SER A 146 21.77 10.21 -0.04
CA SER A 146 21.14 9.04 0.61
C SER A 146 20.15 9.39 1.72
N SER A 147 20.01 10.68 2.05
CA SER A 147 19.13 11.14 3.12
C SER A 147 18.65 12.56 2.88
N ILE A 148 17.57 12.93 3.53
CA ILE A 148 17.09 14.30 3.65
C ILE A 148 17.29 14.85 5.06
N LEU A 149 17.33 16.16 5.18
CA LEU A 149 17.19 16.88 6.45
C LEU A 149 15.80 17.50 6.50
N LEU A 150 14.93 16.98 7.38
CA LEU A 150 13.56 17.44 7.58
C LEU A 150 13.46 18.23 8.89
N VAL A 151 12.87 19.42 8.85
CA VAL A 151 12.57 20.23 10.04
C VAL A 151 11.08 20.11 10.35
N SER A 152 10.75 19.58 11.52
CA SER A 152 9.38 19.45 12.02
C SER A 152 9.26 20.17 13.37
N GLY A 153 8.54 21.29 13.41
CA GLY A 153 8.45 22.13 14.60
C GLY A 153 9.82 22.65 15.05
N LYS A 154 10.31 22.16 16.20
CA LYS A 154 11.62 22.52 16.78
C LYS A 154 12.69 21.44 16.59
N GLU A 155 12.35 20.36 15.89
CA GLU A 155 13.23 19.20 15.70
C GLU A 155 13.73 19.16 14.26
N ALA A 156 15.00 18.79 14.11
CA ALA A 156 15.62 18.47 12.82
C ALA A 156 15.92 16.98 12.78
N MET A 157 15.39 16.29 11.77
CA MET A 157 15.51 14.85 11.58
C MET A 157 16.24 14.55 10.27
N GLN A 158 17.24 13.68 10.34
CA GLN A 158 17.84 13.10 9.15
C GLN A 158 17.12 11.78 8.82
N ILE A 159 16.48 11.71 7.66
CA ILE A 159 15.72 10.54 7.22
C ILE A 159 16.41 9.95 5.98
N GLN A 160 16.74 8.67 6.03
CA GLN A 160 17.32 7.96 4.88
C GLN A 160 16.28 7.79 3.78
N ASN A 161 16.69 7.95 2.53
CA ASN A 161 15.80 7.86 1.36
C ASN A 161 15.10 6.48 1.29
N ASP A 162 15.79 5.41 1.71
CA ASP A 162 15.25 4.04 1.71
C ASP A 162 14.13 3.82 2.74
N HIS A 163 14.02 4.70 3.75
CA HIS A 163 12.94 4.68 4.74
C HIS A 163 11.74 5.56 4.35
N ILE A 164 11.83 6.30 3.25
CA ILE A 164 10.72 7.11 2.73
C ILE A 164 9.85 6.21 1.85
N LYS A 165 8.70 5.77 2.38
CA LYS A 165 7.74 4.90 1.67
C LYS A 165 6.86 5.71 0.75
N THR A 166 6.42 6.87 1.21
CA THR A 166 5.60 7.80 0.45
C THR A 166 6.00 9.24 0.72
N ILE A 167 5.81 10.11 -0.26
CA ILE A 167 5.96 11.56 -0.09
C ILE A 167 4.82 12.29 -0.80
N LYS A 168 4.32 13.36 -0.21
CA LYS A 168 3.43 14.32 -0.86
C LYS A 168 3.74 15.74 -0.42
N ALA A 169 3.35 16.72 -1.23
CA ALA A 169 3.30 18.09 -0.78
C ALA A 169 2.36 18.20 0.43
N ALA A 170 2.81 18.85 1.50
CA ALA A 170 1.89 19.22 2.57
C ALA A 170 1.08 20.43 2.08
N SER A 171 -0.24 20.32 2.14
CA SER A 171 -1.07 21.50 1.94
C SER A 171 -0.84 22.42 3.13
N ASN A 172 -0.49 23.69 2.89
CA ASN A 172 -0.28 24.72 3.93
C ASN A 172 -1.59 25.13 4.64
N ASN A 173 -2.57 24.22 4.71
CA ASN A 173 -3.73 24.39 5.55
C ASN A 173 -3.27 24.12 6.97
N LYS A 174 -2.82 25.18 7.65
CA LYS A 174 -2.81 25.28 9.11
C LYS A 174 -4.22 24.97 9.62
N THR A 175 -4.56 23.71 9.73
CA THR A 175 -5.66 23.24 10.56
C THR A 175 -5.00 22.81 11.85
N GLY A 176 -4.72 23.80 12.71
CA GLY A 176 -4.76 23.56 14.14
C GLY A 176 -6.17 23.09 14.43
N GLY A 177 -6.36 21.77 14.39
CA GLY A 177 -7.63 21.14 14.68
C GLY A 177 -8.00 21.52 16.10
N ASN A 178 -9.01 22.39 16.22
CA ASN A 178 -9.73 22.58 17.45
C ASN A 178 -10.28 21.20 17.84
N LYS A 179 -9.63 20.52 18.79
CA LYS A 179 -10.19 19.35 19.46
C LYS A 179 -11.41 19.86 20.22
N ASN A 180 -12.57 19.84 19.57
CA ASN A 180 -13.83 19.76 20.30
C ASN A 180 -13.85 18.36 20.93
N GLU A 181 -13.38 18.30 22.17
CA GLU A 181 -13.70 17.24 23.10
C GLU A 181 -15.22 17.27 23.33
N ASN A 182 -15.97 16.53 22.53
CA ASN A 182 -17.29 16.09 22.96
C ASN A 182 -17.07 15.05 24.07
N LYS A 183 -17.04 15.53 25.31
CA LYS A 183 -17.36 14.72 26.49
C LYS A 183 -18.82 14.30 26.37
N ASP A 184 -19.06 13.12 25.85
CA ASP A 184 -20.32 12.40 26.09
C ASP A 184 -20.31 11.96 27.57
N GLU A 185 -20.79 12.84 28.45
CA GLU A 185 -21.16 12.50 29.82
C GLU A 185 -22.43 11.66 29.80
N ASN A 186 -22.28 10.36 29.57
CA ASN A 186 -23.36 9.40 29.74
C ASN A 186 -23.51 9.09 31.24
N LYS A 187 -24.23 9.95 31.96
CA LYS A 187 -24.69 9.71 33.34
C LYS A 187 -25.76 8.61 33.34
N ASN A 188 -25.34 7.37 33.58
CA ASN A 188 -26.23 6.29 33.99
C ASN A 188 -26.24 6.19 35.53
N ASP A 189 -27.01 7.07 36.17
CA ASP A 189 -27.35 6.96 37.59
C ASP A 189 -28.51 5.97 37.75
N ASN A 190 -28.20 4.67 37.81
CA ASN A 190 -29.14 3.64 38.25
C ASN A 190 -29.19 3.62 39.79
N LYS A 191 -30.00 4.51 40.37
CA LYS A 191 -30.35 4.45 41.80
C LYS A 191 -31.78 3.92 41.94
N LYS A 192 -31.90 2.60 42.13
CA LYS A 192 -33.12 1.96 42.66
C LYS A 192 -33.16 2.19 44.17
N ASP A 193 -34.00 3.12 44.60
CA ASP A 193 -34.46 3.17 45.98
C ASP A 193 -35.98 3.01 46.03
N ASN A 194 -36.35 2.07 46.88
CA ASN A 194 -37.69 1.56 47.13
C ASN A 194 -38.60 2.56 47.83
N LYS A 195 -39.90 2.28 47.66
CA LYS A 195 -40.97 2.45 48.65
C LYS A 195 -41.57 3.86 48.81
N LYS A 196 -42.79 4.01 48.30
CA LYS A 196 -43.83 4.80 48.96
C LYS A 196 -45.19 4.14 48.79
N ASP A 197 -45.67 3.62 49.90
CA ASP A 197 -47.08 3.31 50.16
C ASP A 197 -47.90 4.60 50.16
N ASN A 198 -49.01 4.65 49.41
CA ASN A 198 -50.35 4.90 49.97
C ASN A 198 -51.44 4.98 48.87
N LYS A 199 -52.26 3.93 48.85
CA LYS A 199 -53.70 3.98 49.14
C LYS A 199 -54.54 5.08 48.44
N SER A 200 -55.33 4.68 47.44
CA SER A 200 -56.79 4.87 47.51
C SER A 200 -57.54 3.93 46.55
N ASN A 201 -58.72 3.52 47.03
CA ASN A 201 -59.78 2.72 46.40
C ASN A 201 -60.07 3.11 44.93
N LYS A 202 -60.60 2.26 44.04
CA LYS A 202 -61.93 1.64 44.19
C LYS A 202 -62.26 0.76 42.97
N SER A 203 -62.80 -0.43 43.29
CA SER A 203 -63.90 -1.18 42.65
C SER A 203 -63.79 -1.86 41.27
N ASN A 204 -64.30 -3.10 41.32
CA ASN A 204 -65.03 -3.91 40.33
C ASN A 204 -64.18 -4.75 39.35
N LYS A 205 -64.50 -6.01 39.02
CA LYS A 205 -65.50 -7.03 39.44
C LYS A 205 -65.16 -8.29 38.60
N SER A 206 -65.69 -9.46 39.00
CA SER A 206 -65.77 -10.77 38.30
C SER A 206 -64.46 -11.57 38.18
N ASN A 207 -64.40 -12.85 38.51
CA ASN A 207 -65.38 -13.88 38.91
C ASN A 207 -64.71 -14.84 39.90
#